data_AF-M5RXD7-F1
#
_entry.id   AF-M5RXD7-F1
#
_cell.length_a   1.000
_cell.length_b   1.000
_cell.length_c   1.000
_cell.angle_alpha   90.00
_cell.angle_beta   90.00
_cell.angle_gamma   90.00
#
_symmetry.space_group_name_H-M   'P 1'
#
loop_
_entity.id
_entity.type
_entity.pdbx_description
1 polymer ?
#
loop_
_entity_poly.entity_id
_entity_poly.type
_entity_poly.pdbx_seq_one_letter_code
_entity_poly.pdbx_strand_id
1 'polypeptide(L)'
;MNVSEQDLAFAMTQLEEGASIHQIEERLAERGLAPSGVASVIHAIEVEQSHKAGWRNLVLGGVICALGILATVVSYSIAANAPGGGRYIVTYGLILAGGAQAIRGLIQVGK
;
A
#
# COMPACT_ATOMS: atom_id res chain seq x y z
N MET A 1 -6.07 -18.26 25.09
CA MET A 1 -6.71 -19.25 24.20
C MET A 1 -6.06 -19.05 22.85
N ASN A 2 -5.27 -20.02 22.39
CA ASN A 2 -4.32 -19.79 21.31
C ASN A 2 -5.03 -19.96 19.98
N VAL A 3 -5.07 -18.88 19.19
CA VAL A 3 -5.34 -18.97 17.74
C VAL A 3 -4.33 -19.96 17.19
N SER A 4 -4.80 -21.03 16.55
CA SER A 4 -3.89 -22.00 15.96
C SER A 4 -3.32 -21.44 14.66
N GLU A 5 -2.07 -21.78 14.35
CA GLU A 5 -1.41 -21.39 13.10
C GLU A 5 -2.20 -21.90 11.88
N GLN A 6 -2.94 -23.00 12.04
CA GLN A 6 -3.80 -23.58 11.00
C GLN A 6 -5.03 -22.71 10.70
N ASP A 7 -5.60 -22.05 11.70
CA ASP A 7 -6.77 -21.17 11.51
C ASP A 7 -6.38 -19.89 10.79
N LEU A 8 -5.19 -19.37 11.10
CA LEU A 8 -4.60 -18.21 10.44
C LEU A 8 -4.25 -18.54 8.99
N ALA A 9 -3.58 -19.68 8.74
CA ALA A 9 -3.27 -20.15 7.39
C ALA A 9 -4.54 -20.36 6.55
N PHE A 10 -5.58 -20.99 7.12
CA PHE A 10 -6.86 -21.16 6.44
C PHE A 10 -7.52 -19.82 6.08
N ALA A 11 -7.57 -18.88 7.03
CA ALA A 11 -8.16 -17.58 6.78
C ALA A 11 -7.40 -16.78 5.71
N MET A 12 -6.07 -16.90 5.67
CA MET A 12 -5.25 -16.32 4.60
C MET A 12 -5.55 -16.93 3.23
N THR A 13 -5.66 -18.26 3.11
CA THR A 13 -6.02 -18.91 1.84
C THR A 13 -7.39 -18.43 1.34
N GLN A 14 -8.37 -18.30 2.23
CA GLN A 14 -9.71 -17.83 1.86
C GLN A 14 -9.70 -16.37 1.38
N LEU A 15 -8.86 -15.55 2.01
CA LEU A 15 -8.67 -14.16 1.60
C LEU A 15 -8.03 -14.06 0.21
N GLU A 16 -7.06 -14.94 -0.10
CA GLU A 16 -6.44 -15.04 -1.43
C GLU A 16 -7.42 -15.52 -2.49
N GLU A 17 -8.36 -16.40 -2.12
CA GLU A 17 -9.49 -16.82 -2.97
C GLU A 17 -10.57 -15.73 -3.14
N GLY A 18 -10.45 -14.59 -2.46
CA GLY A 18 -11.36 -13.46 -2.56
C GLY A 18 -12.62 -13.58 -1.70
N ALA A 19 -12.62 -14.45 -0.69
CA ALA A 19 -13.70 -14.51 0.29
C ALA A 19 -13.80 -13.18 1.06
N SER A 20 -15.03 -12.75 1.35
CA SER A 20 -15.24 -11.57 2.18
C SER A 20 -14.90 -11.87 3.64
N ILE A 21 -14.54 -10.83 4.41
CA ILE A 21 -14.26 -10.98 5.85
C ILE A 21 -15.42 -11.67 6.57
N HIS A 22 -16.66 -11.35 6.22
CA HIS A 22 -17.84 -11.98 6.82
C HIS A 22 -17.93 -13.48 6.53
N GLN A 23 -17.58 -13.91 5.31
CA GLN A 23 -17.50 -15.34 4.96
C GLN A 23 -16.37 -16.05 5.70
N ILE A 24 -15.24 -15.35 5.93
CA ILE A 24 -14.12 -15.89 6.69
C ILE A 24 -14.53 -16.05 8.17
N GLU A 25 -15.22 -15.07 8.74
CA GLU A 25 -15.77 -15.15 10.11
C GLU A 25 -16.72 -16.34 10.28
N GLU A 26 -17.68 -16.49 9.38
CA GLU A 26 -18.65 -17.60 9.39
C GLU A 26 -17.94 -18.96 9.30
N ARG A 27 -17.00 -19.11 8.36
CA ARG A 27 -16.23 -20.35 8.18
C ARG A 27 -15.30 -20.66 9.35
N LEU A 28 -14.74 -19.64 10.02
CA LEU A 28 -13.94 -19.84 11.23
C LEU A 28 -14.82 -20.26 12.41
N ALA A 29 -16.02 -19.69 12.54
CA ALA A 29 -16.99 -20.08 13.55
C ALA A 29 -17.48 -21.54 13.35
N GLU A 30 -17.74 -21.95 12.10
CA GLU A 30 -18.09 -23.33 11.75
C GLU A 30 -16.99 -24.34 12.13
N ARG A 31 -15.72 -23.91 12.08
CA ARG A 31 -14.57 -24.72 12.53
C ARG A 31 -14.42 -24.77 14.05
N GLY A 32 -15.35 -24.17 14.79
CA GLY A 32 -15.39 -24.20 16.24
C GLY A 32 -14.52 -23.13 16.91
N LEU A 33 -14.06 -22.11 16.18
CA LEU A 33 -13.40 -20.98 16.83
C LEU A 33 -14.39 -20.19 17.65
N ALA A 34 -14.01 -19.89 18.89
CA ALA A 34 -14.75 -18.95 19.70
C ALA A 34 -14.71 -17.53 19.09
N PRO A 35 -15.71 -16.68 19.36
CA PRO A 35 -15.79 -15.32 18.80
C PRO A 35 -14.53 -14.47 19.02
N SER A 36 -13.86 -14.63 20.17
CA SER A 36 -12.61 -13.93 20.48
C SER A 36 -11.41 -14.40 19.63
N GLY A 37 -11.39 -15.69 19.26
CA GLY A 37 -10.39 -16.24 18.35
C GLY A 37 -10.60 -15.75 16.93
N VAL A 38 -11.85 -15.73 16.45
CA VAL A 38 -12.22 -15.17 15.15
C VAL A 38 -11.80 -13.70 15.06
N ALA A 39 -12.15 -12.88 16.04
CA ALA A 39 -11.77 -11.47 16.08
C ALA A 39 -10.24 -11.27 16.02
N SER A 40 -9.48 -12.14 16.68
CA SER A 40 -8.01 -12.08 16.66
C SER A 40 -7.43 -12.40 15.27
N VAL A 41 -7.99 -13.40 14.57
CA VAL A 41 -7.59 -13.76 13.19
C VAL A 41 -7.95 -12.64 12.21
N ILE A 42 -9.17 -12.10 12.29
CA ILE A 42 -9.59 -10.99 11.44
C ILE A 42 -8.72 -9.76 11.67
N HIS A 43 -8.41 -9.43 12.92
CA HIS A 43 -7.52 -8.32 13.23
C HIS A 43 -6.10 -8.55 12.66
N ALA A 44 -5.55 -9.75 12.77
CA ALA A 44 -4.25 -10.08 12.18
C ALA A 44 -4.26 -9.91 10.65
N ILE A 45 -5.33 -10.35 9.98
CA ILE A 45 -5.51 -10.17 8.53
C ILE A 45 -5.58 -8.69 8.17
N GLU A 46 -6.35 -7.88 8.90
CA GLU A 46 -6.52 -6.45 8.63
C GLU A 46 -5.20 -5.69 8.76
N VAL A 47 -4.40 -6.02 9.78
CA VAL A 47 -3.05 -5.46 9.98
C VAL A 47 -2.15 -5.83 8.80
N GLU A 48 -2.12 -7.10 8.39
CA GLU A 48 -1.26 -7.54 7.28
C GLU A 48 -1.67 -6.93 5.93
N GLN A 49 -2.98 -6.83 5.66
CA GLN A 49 -3.49 -6.16 4.47
C GLN A 49 -3.14 -4.67 4.45
N SER A 50 -3.27 -4.00 5.60
CA SER A 50 -2.93 -2.58 5.75
C SER A 50 -1.45 -2.32 5.49
N HIS A 51 -0.56 -3.16 6.03
CA HIS A 51 0.87 -3.10 5.76
C HIS A 51 1.19 -3.30 4.28
N LYS A 52 0.60 -4.31 3.63
CA LYS A 52 0.83 -4.61 2.22
C LYS A 52 0.33 -3.48 1.30
N ALA A 53 -0.85 -2.93 1.59
CA ALA A 53 -1.39 -1.78 0.89
C ALA A 53 -0.54 -0.52 1.10
N GLY A 54 -0.07 -0.30 2.32
CA GLY A 54 0.82 0.81 2.67
C GLY A 54 2.14 0.76 1.90
N TRP A 55 2.80 -0.41 1.86
CA TRP A 55 4.01 -0.62 1.06
C TRP A 55 3.79 -0.37 -0.43
N ARG A 56 2.69 -0.89 -0.98
CA ARG A 56 2.35 -0.67 -2.38
C ARG A 56 2.18 0.81 -2.69
N ASN A 57 1.47 1.56 -1.84
CA ASN A 57 1.27 3.00 -2.00
C ASN A 57 2.57 3.79 -1.82
N LEU A 58 3.42 3.38 -0.88
CA LEU A 58 4.73 4.00 -0.65
C LEU A 58 5.62 3.88 -1.89
N VAL A 59 5.74 2.68 -2.44
CA VAL A 59 6.58 2.40 -3.62
C VAL A 59 6.02 3.08 -4.87
N LEU A 60 4.72 2.91 -5.18
CA LEU A 60 4.11 3.56 -6.34
C LEU A 60 4.20 5.08 -6.27
N GLY A 61 3.85 5.66 -5.11
CA GLY A 61 3.95 7.10 -4.91
C GLY A 61 5.39 7.59 -5.03
N GLY A 62 6.34 6.87 -4.45
CA GLY A 62 7.77 7.18 -4.54
C GLY A 62 8.30 7.16 -5.96
N VAL A 63 7.95 6.13 -6.75
CA VAL A 63 8.32 6.03 -8.17
C VAL A 63 7.74 7.18 -8.98
N ILE A 64 6.44 7.48 -8.83
CA ILE A 64 5.78 8.58 -9.53
C ILE A 64 6.43 9.93 -9.19
N CYS A 65 6.73 10.15 -7.90
CA CYS A 65 7.41 11.36 -7.44
C CYS A 65 8.82 11.48 -8.06
N ALA A 66 9.60 10.40 -8.03
CA ALA A 66 10.95 10.35 -8.59
C ALA A 66 10.95 10.62 -10.10
N LEU A 67 10.00 10.05 -10.84
CA LEU A 67 9.82 10.33 -12.28
C LEU A 67 9.51 11.81 -12.53
N GLY A 68 8.70 12.43 -11.67
CA GLY A 68 8.39 13.86 -11.77
C GLY A 68 9.62 14.74 -11.57
N ILE A 69 10.38 14.46 -10.51
CA ILE A 69 11.64 15.16 -10.23
C ILE A 69 12.62 14.97 -11.39
N LEU A 70 12.80 13.74 -11.86
CA LEU A 70 13.72 13.44 -12.95
C LEU A 70 13.34 14.19 -14.23
N ALA A 71 12.05 14.19 -14.61
CA ALA A 71 11.57 14.93 -15.77
C ALA A 71 11.84 16.44 -15.65
N THR A 72 11.65 17.00 -14.46
CA THR A 72 11.95 18.42 -14.18
C THR A 72 13.45 18.72 -14.30
N VAL A 73 14.31 17.87 -13.71
CA VAL A 73 15.78 18.02 -13.76
C VAL A 73 16.29 17.94 -15.20
N VAL A 74 15.79 16.97 -15.98
CA VAL A 74 16.16 16.82 -17.39
C VAL A 74 15.69 18.04 -18.20
N SER A 75 14.45 18.50 -18.01
CA SER A 75 13.93 19.68 -18.70
C SER A 75 14.73 20.94 -18.36
N TYR A 76 15.09 21.12 -17.09
CA TYR A 76 15.94 22.20 -16.63
C TYR A 76 17.34 22.13 -17.25
N SER A 77 17.96 20.94 -17.28
CA SER A 77 19.28 20.74 -17.87
C SER A 77 19.31 21.12 -19.35
N ILE A 78 18.29 20.72 -20.11
CA ILE A 78 18.18 21.09 -21.52
C ILE A 78 18.05 22.61 -21.68
N ALA A 79 17.23 23.24 -20.85
CA ALA A 79 17.02 24.69 -20.89
C ALA A 79 18.27 25.49 -20.49
N ALA A 80 19.01 25.03 -19.49
CA ALA A 80 20.21 25.68 -18.98
C ALA A 80 21.38 25.62 -19.98
N ASN A 81 21.45 24.56 -20.80
CA ASN A 81 22.51 24.36 -21.78
C ASN A 81 22.18 24.95 -23.18
N ALA A 82 21.00 25.55 -23.35
CA ALA A 82 20.60 26.17 -24.61
C ALA A 82 21.29 27.53 -24.81
N PRO A 83 21.97 27.78 -25.96
CA PRO A 83 22.54 29.09 -26.27
C PRO A 83 21.45 30.16 -26.32
N GLY A 84 21.50 31.12 -25.40
CA GLY A 84 20.49 32.19 -25.27
C GLY A 84 19.43 31.97 -24.18
N GLY A 85 19.53 30.87 -23.42
CA GLY A 85 18.57 30.51 -22.37
C GLY A 85 17.35 29.75 -22.91
N GLY A 86 16.76 28.91 -22.07
CA GLY A 86 15.64 28.04 -22.43
C GLY A 86 14.46 28.12 -21.45
N ARG A 87 13.32 27.56 -21.86
CA ARG A 87 12.17 27.30 -20.99
C ARG A 87 12.22 25.86 -20.52
N TYR A 88 11.88 25.63 -19.26
CA TYR A 88 11.75 24.28 -18.70
C TYR A 88 10.35 24.08 -18.13
N ILE A 89 9.96 22.82 -18.04
CA ILE A 89 8.67 22.40 -17.51
C ILE A 89 8.91 21.80 -16.13
N VAL A 90 8.15 22.28 -15.15
CA VAL A 90 8.10 21.67 -13.82
C VAL A 90 6.84 20.83 -13.70
N THR A 91 7.02 19.53 -13.44
CA THR A 91 5.93 18.56 -13.35
C THR A 91 5.32 18.52 -11.94
N TYR A 92 4.89 19.69 -11.43
CA TYR A 92 4.33 19.83 -10.08
C TYR A 92 3.22 18.82 -9.78
N GLY A 93 2.32 18.57 -10.75
CA GLY A 93 1.24 17.59 -10.57
C GLY A 93 1.75 16.18 -10.28
N LEU A 94 2.79 15.73 -10.98
CA LEU A 94 3.36 14.38 -10.81
C LEU A 94 4.10 14.26 -9.47
N ILE A 95 4.87 15.30 -9.12
CA ILE A 95 5.63 15.35 -7.87
C ILE A 95 4.68 15.38 -6.67
N LEU A 96 3.64 16.22 -6.69
CA LEU A 96 2.68 16.34 -5.59
C LEU A 96 1.80 15.10 -5.48
N ALA A 97 1.30 14.55 -6.59
CA ALA A 97 0.48 13.34 -6.56
C ALA A 97 1.28 12.13 -6.06
N GLY A 98 2.50 11.92 -6.59
CA GLY A 98 3.39 10.85 -6.14
C GLY A 98 3.80 11.03 -4.69
N GLY A 99 4.19 12.24 -4.29
CA GLY A 99 4.55 12.57 -2.91
C GLY A 99 3.40 12.33 -1.93
N ALA A 100 2.18 12.77 -2.26
CA ALA A 100 0.99 12.53 -1.44
C ALA A 100 0.67 11.05 -1.32
N GLN A 101 0.81 10.27 -2.40
CA GLN A 101 0.61 8.82 -2.37
C GLN A 101 1.68 8.11 -1.53
N ALA A 102 2.93 8.55 -1.62
CA ALA A 102 4.03 8.00 -0.81
C ALA A 102 3.82 8.26 0.69
N ILE A 103 3.43 9.49 1.05
CA ILE A 103 3.10 9.87 2.43
C ILE A 103 1.91 9.05 2.95
N ARG A 104 0.86 8.85 2.14
CA ARG A 104 -0.27 7.98 2.51
C ARG A 104 0.18 6.55 2.76
N GLY A 105 1.08 6.01 1.93
CA GLY A 105 1.69 4.71 2.15
C GLY A 105 2.48 4.64 3.47
N LEU A 106 3.29 5.65 3.75
CA LEU A 106 4.06 5.74 5.00
C LEU A 106 3.16 5.74 6.25
N ILE A 107 2.07 6.51 6.21
CA ILE A 107 1.09 6.55 7.31
C ILE A 107 0.36 5.21 7.47
N GLN A 108 0.13 4.47 6.38
CA GLN A 108 -0.50 3.15 6.41
C GLN A 108 0.43 2.05 6.93
N VAL A 109 1.74 2.15 6.68
CA VAL A 109 2.74 1.20 7.20
C VAL A 109 3.04 1.45 8.69
N GLY A 110 2.90 2.69 9.17
CA GLY A 110 3.16 3.06 10.56
C GLY A 110 1.99 2.84 11.53
N LYS A 111 0.87 2.28 11.05
CA LYS A 111 -0.29 1.90 11.86
C LYS A 111 -0.28 0.41 12.08
#